data_AF-A0A419HDC0-F1
#
_entry.id   AF-A0A419HDC0-F1
#
_cell.length_a   1.000
_cell.length_b   1.000
_cell.length_c   1.000
_cell.angle_alpha   90.00
_cell.angle_beta   90.00
_cell.angle_gamma   90.00
#
_symmetry.space_group_name_H-M   'P 1'
#
loop_
_entity.id
_entity.type
_entity.pdbx_description
1 polymer ?
#
loop_
_entity_poly.entity_id
_entity_poly.type
_entity_poly.pdbx_seq_one_letter_code
_entity_poly.pdbx_strand_id
1 'polypeptide(L)'
;MTDVRELVARSLRRAEEISTELDLRRDLRERETEQVERQIAENSRKLAEESGQQLAEAEANEQKLKKAGGWDTEAAQRPRDGGVLSIGGFEDEAPPAPRFFPAPVEPEPEPEPVVAQPEPPARQAWEYEDEDDDFSNRSWLV
;
A
#
# COMPACT_ATOMS: atom_id res chain seq x y z
N MET A 1 18.73 47.85 -32.78
CA MET A 1 19.22 47.78 -31.40
C MET A 1 18.02 48.01 -30.50
N THR A 2 17.53 46.97 -29.84
CA THR A 2 16.46 47.11 -28.83
C THR A 2 16.96 47.97 -27.69
N ASP A 3 16.15 48.93 -27.25
CA ASP A 3 16.50 49.87 -26.18
C ASP A 3 16.59 49.11 -24.86
N VAL A 4 17.65 49.35 -24.07
CA VAL A 4 17.89 48.70 -22.77
C VAL A 4 16.70 48.89 -21.83
N ARG A 5 16.01 50.02 -21.96
CA ARG A 5 14.79 50.32 -21.19
C ARG A 5 13.63 49.36 -21.50
N GLU A 6 13.48 48.97 -22.77
CA GLU A 6 12.45 48.04 -23.19
C GLU A 6 12.73 46.62 -22.67
N LEU A 7 14.00 46.22 -22.66
CA LEU A 7 14.43 44.95 -22.10
C LEU A 7 14.13 44.87 -20.60
N VAL A 8 14.44 45.94 -19.84
CA VAL A 8 14.13 46.02 -18.40
C VAL A 8 12.62 45.99 -18.14
N ALA A 9 11.83 46.74 -18.91
CA ALA A 9 10.37 46.71 -18.77
C ALA A 9 9.79 45.32 -19.06
N ARG A 10 10.37 44.58 -20.00
CA ARG A 10 9.96 43.20 -20.32
C ARG A 10 10.36 42.22 -19.22
N SER A 11 11.56 42.35 -18.66
CA SER A 11 12.01 41.47 -17.57
C SER A 11 11.19 41.67 -16.30
N LEU A 12 10.80 42.91 -15.99
CA LEU A 12 9.92 43.19 -14.85
C LEU A 12 8.55 42.54 -15.00
N ARG A 13 7.90 42.68 -16.17
CA ARG A 13 6.61 42.00 -16.42
C ARG A 13 6.74 40.48 -16.33
N ARG A 14 7.83 39.91 -16.83
CA ARG A 14 8.07 38.47 -16.73
C ARG A 14 8.26 38.04 -15.27
N ALA A 15 8.93 38.84 -14.46
CA ALA A 15 9.09 38.57 -13.04
C ALA A 15 7.74 38.61 -12.29
N GLU A 16 6.89 39.59 -12.61
CA GLU A 16 5.53 39.70 -12.04
C GLU A 16 4.65 38.51 -12.45
N GLU A 17 4.72 38.09 -13.72
CA GLU A 17 3.99 36.90 -14.19
C GLU A 17 4.45 35.64 -13.44
N ILE A 18 5.76 35.45 -13.29
CA ILE A 18 6.33 34.32 -12.54
C ILE A 18 5.89 34.37 -11.07
N SER A 19 5.89 35.54 -10.42
CA SER A 19 5.45 35.61 -9.03
C SER A 19 3.98 35.22 -8.89
N THR A 20 3.11 35.70 -9.79
CA THR A 20 1.69 35.30 -9.77
C THR A 20 1.50 33.79 -10.01
N GLU A 21 2.29 33.19 -10.89
CA GLU A 21 2.25 31.74 -11.13
C GLU A 21 2.69 30.94 -9.89
N LEU A 22 3.74 31.40 -9.20
CA LEU A 22 4.22 30.77 -7.97
C LEU A 22 3.21 30.86 -6.83
N ASP A 23 2.56 32.00 -6.67
CA ASP A 23 1.51 32.19 -5.66
C ASP A 23 0.33 31.25 -5.94
N LEU A 24 -0.12 31.15 -7.20
CA LEU A 24 -1.18 30.21 -7.57
C LEU A 24 -0.79 28.74 -7.31
N ARG A 25 0.46 28.35 -7.59
CA ARG A 25 0.96 27.00 -7.30
C ARG A 25 1.05 26.73 -5.80
N ARG A 26 1.37 27.74 -5.01
CA ARG A 26 1.37 27.64 -3.54
C ARG A 26 -0.05 27.42 -3.04
N ASP A 27 -1.00 28.23 -3.48
CA ASP A 27 -2.41 28.12 -3.09
C ASP A 27 -3.00 26.75 -3.45
N LEU A 28 -2.64 26.21 -4.63
CA LEU A 28 -3.06 24.87 -5.03
C LEU A 28 -2.50 23.79 -4.10
N ARG A 29 -1.20 23.84 -3.80
CA ARG A 29 -0.58 22.89 -2.87
C ARG A 29 -1.19 22.98 -1.48
N GLU A 30 -1.43 24.19 -0.97
CA GLU A 30 -2.06 24.39 0.35
C GLU A 30 -3.46 23.75 0.41
N ARG A 31 -4.28 23.93 -0.64
CA ARG A 31 -5.60 23.28 -0.73
C ARG A 31 -5.52 21.77 -0.85
N GLU A 32 -4.56 21.25 -1.58
CA GLU A 32 -4.33 19.80 -1.69
C GLU A 32 -3.90 19.22 -0.33
N THR A 33 -2.99 19.89 0.38
CA THR A 33 -2.56 19.47 1.72
C THR A 33 -3.72 19.49 2.70
N GLU A 34 -4.56 20.53 2.68
CA GLU A 34 -5.76 20.58 3.54
C GLU A 34 -6.73 19.44 3.24
N GLN A 35 -6.92 19.08 1.96
CA GLN A 35 -7.79 17.96 1.59
C GLN A 35 -7.22 16.63 2.06
N VAL A 36 -5.92 16.42 1.90
CA VAL A 36 -5.24 15.22 2.37
C VAL A 36 -5.31 15.11 3.89
N GLU A 37 -5.05 16.20 4.62
CA GLU A 37 -5.17 16.22 6.08
C GLU A 37 -6.59 15.90 6.55
N ARG A 38 -7.63 16.44 5.89
CA ARG A 38 -9.03 16.09 6.18
C ARG A 38 -9.30 14.61 5.93
N GLN A 39 -8.84 14.06 4.82
CA GLN A 39 -8.98 12.63 4.53
C GLN A 39 -8.25 11.76 5.56
N ILE A 40 -7.06 12.16 6.00
CA ILE A 40 -6.31 11.46 7.05
C ILE A 40 -7.08 11.52 8.39
N ALA A 41 -7.63 12.68 8.75
CA ALA A 41 -8.42 12.85 9.97
C ALA A 41 -9.69 11.98 9.95
N GLU A 42 -10.40 11.94 8.80
CA GLU A 42 -11.58 11.10 8.63
C GLU A 42 -11.23 9.61 8.68
N ASN A 43 -10.18 9.18 7.97
CA ASN A 43 -9.73 7.79 7.95
C ASN A 43 -9.24 7.31 9.32
N SER A 44 -8.45 8.14 10.02
CA SER A 44 -7.97 7.81 11.36
C SER A 44 -9.10 7.75 12.38
N ARG A 45 -10.10 8.62 12.27
CA ARG A 45 -11.32 8.54 13.09
C ARG A 45 -12.08 7.25 12.81
N LYS A 46 -12.30 6.90 11.54
CA LYS A 46 -12.96 5.64 11.17
C LYS A 46 -12.21 4.44 11.71
N LEU A 47 -10.88 4.42 11.60
CA LEU A 47 -10.04 3.37 12.16
C LEU A 47 -10.12 3.29 13.69
N ALA A 48 -10.20 4.43 14.38
CA ALA A 48 -10.41 4.48 15.83
C ALA A 48 -11.79 3.92 16.23
N GLU A 49 -12.83 4.21 15.45
CA GLU A 49 -14.18 3.67 15.68
C GLU A 49 -14.22 2.14 15.43
N GLU A 50 -13.61 1.66 14.34
CA GLU A 50 -13.53 0.24 14.01
C GLU A 50 -12.69 -0.54 15.03
N SER A 51 -11.53 -0.01 15.43
CA SER A 51 -10.70 -0.65 16.47
C SER A 51 -11.39 -0.66 17.83
N GLY A 52 -12.13 0.39 18.18
CA GLY A 52 -12.97 0.42 19.39
C GLY A 52 -14.06 -0.65 19.38
N GLN A 53 -14.70 -0.88 18.23
CA GLN A 53 -15.69 -1.97 18.07
C GLN A 53 -15.03 -3.34 18.22
N GLN A 54 -13.87 -3.57 17.61
CA GLN A 54 -13.14 -4.83 17.72
C GLN A 54 -12.71 -5.14 19.16
N LEU A 55 -12.27 -4.13 19.91
CA LEU A 55 -11.95 -4.30 21.34
C LEU A 55 -13.20 -4.63 22.16
N ALA A 56 -14.32 -3.92 21.91
CA ALA A 56 -15.59 -4.22 22.58
C ALA A 56 -16.10 -5.64 22.27
N GLU A 57 -15.95 -6.10 21.03
CA GLU A 57 -16.28 -7.48 20.63
C GLU A 57 -15.34 -8.51 21.27
N ALA A 58 -14.05 -8.20 21.36
CA ALA A 58 -13.07 -9.06 22.01
C ALA A 58 -13.36 -9.20 23.52
N GLU A 59 -13.65 -8.10 24.21
CA GLU A 59 -14.06 -8.12 25.62
C GLU A 59 -15.38 -8.89 25.83
N ALA A 60 -16.36 -8.69 24.95
CA ALA A 60 -17.63 -9.43 25.00
C ALA A 60 -17.41 -10.93 24.79
N ASN A 61 -16.52 -11.31 23.88
CA ASN A 61 -16.14 -12.71 23.65
C ASN A 61 -15.36 -13.29 24.83
N GLU A 62 -14.42 -12.55 25.41
CA GLU A 62 -13.70 -12.97 26.61
C GLU A 62 -14.66 -13.20 27.78
N GLN A 63 -15.63 -12.31 27.98
CA GLN A 63 -16.67 -12.50 29.00
C GLN A 63 -17.55 -13.72 28.72
N LYS A 64 -17.91 -13.98 27.46
CA LYS A 64 -18.64 -15.20 27.08
C LYS A 64 -17.80 -16.45 27.35
N LEU A 65 -16.51 -16.44 27.02
CA LEU A 65 -15.60 -17.55 27.29
C LEU A 65 -15.42 -17.78 28.80
N LYS A 66 -15.26 -16.71 29.59
CA LYS A 66 -15.21 -16.76 31.06
C LYS A 66 -16.50 -17.36 31.63
N LYS A 67 -17.67 -16.92 31.15
CA LYS A 67 -19.00 -17.44 31.56
C LYS A 67 -19.25 -18.88 31.09
N ALA A 68 -18.71 -19.26 29.94
CA ALA A 68 -18.76 -20.62 29.42
C ALA A 68 -17.80 -21.58 30.14
N GLY A 69 -17.11 -21.12 31.20
CA GLY A 69 -16.12 -21.88 31.94
C GLY A 69 -14.84 -21.95 31.13
N GLY A 70 -14.07 -20.86 31.16
CA GLY A 70 -12.95 -20.56 30.26
C GLY A 70 -11.97 -21.68 29.93
N TRP A 71 -11.01 -21.38 29.05
CA TRP A 71 -9.98 -22.31 28.61
C TRP A 71 -9.15 -22.96 29.75
N ASP A 72 -9.31 -22.48 30.99
CA ASP A 72 -8.75 -23.05 32.22
C ASP A 72 -9.72 -23.97 33.00
N THR A 73 -10.78 -24.49 32.37
CA THR A 73 -11.51 -25.60 32.98
C THR A 73 -10.69 -26.88 32.93
N GLU A 74 -10.82 -27.71 33.97
CA GLU A 74 -10.20 -29.03 34.12
C GLU A 74 -10.40 -29.95 32.89
N ALA A 75 -11.39 -29.66 32.04
CA ALA A 75 -11.62 -30.33 30.76
C ALA A 75 -10.60 -30.00 29.65
N ALA A 76 -9.97 -28.83 29.69
CA ALA A 76 -8.91 -28.41 28.76
C ALA A 76 -7.50 -28.77 29.26
N GLN A 77 -7.32 -28.85 30.59
CA GLN A 77 -6.06 -29.24 31.23
C GLN A 77 -5.94 -30.76 31.47
N ARG A 78 -7.01 -31.54 31.23
CA ARG A 78 -6.90 -33.00 31.29
C ARG A 78 -5.90 -33.44 30.21
N PRO A 79 -4.78 -34.10 30.57
CA PRO A 79 -3.94 -34.71 29.55
C PRO A 79 -4.83 -35.64 28.74
N ARG A 80 -4.94 -35.40 27.43
CA ARG A 80 -5.55 -36.35 26.51
C ARG A 80 -4.68 -37.58 26.53
N ASP A 81 -4.99 -38.51 27.43
CA ASP A 81 -4.40 -39.83 27.45
C ASP A 81 -4.66 -40.48 26.09
N GLY A 82 -3.58 -40.68 25.33
CA GLY A 82 -3.44 -41.80 24.42
C GLY A 82 -4.42 -41.90 23.25
N GLY A 83 -4.74 -40.81 22.56
CA GLY A 83 -5.49 -40.86 21.32
C GLY A 83 -4.96 -39.86 20.30
N VAL A 84 -4.22 -40.36 19.32
CA VAL A 84 -3.91 -39.62 18.08
C VAL A 84 -5.24 -39.22 17.46
N LEU A 85 -5.69 -38.01 17.75
CA LEU A 85 -6.76 -37.36 16.99
C LEU A 85 -6.09 -36.81 15.74
N SER A 86 -6.10 -37.64 14.70
CA SER A 86 -5.83 -37.24 13.33
C SER A 86 -6.69 -36.00 13.03
N ILE A 87 -6.05 -34.84 12.94
CA ILE A 87 -6.66 -33.64 12.39
C ILE A 87 -6.89 -33.94 10.91
N GLY A 88 -8.13 -34.29 10.54
CA GLY A 88 -8.53 -34.57 9.17
C GLY A 88 -8.20 -36.00 8.73
N GLY A 89 -9.13 -36.93 8.95
CA GLY A 89 -9.24 -38.09 8.07
C GLY A 89 -9.61 -37.58 6.68
N PHE A 90 -8.61 -37.32 5.84
CA PHE A 90 -8.80 -37.34 4.40
C PHE A 90 -8.99 -38.82 4.04
N GLU A 91 -10.25 -39.25 4.02
CA GLU A 91 -10.64 -40.41 3.23
C GLU A 91 -10.16 -40.16 1.81
N ASP A 92 -9.31 -41.07 1.34
CA ASP A 92 -8.70 -41.13 0.03
C ASP A 92 -9.76 -41.51 -1.01
N GLU A 93 -10.69 -40.58 -1.30
CA GLU A 93 -11.57 -40.66 -2.47
C GLU A 93 -10.96 -39.77 -3.55
N ALA A 94 -10.05 -40.36 -4.34
CA ALA A 94 -9.47 -39.69 -5.49
C ALA A 94 -10.59 -39.20 -6.43
N PRO A 95 -10.70 -37.89 -6.72
CA PRO A 95 -11.69 -37.40 -7.67
C PRO A 95 -11.40 -37.98 -9.06
N PRO A 96 -12.43 -38.32 -9.87
CA PRO A 96 -12.20 -38.76 -11.24
C PRO A 96 -11.44 -37.66 -11.99
N ALA A 97 -10.32 -38.04 -12.61
CA ALA A 97 -9.45 -37.10 -13.33
C ALA A 97 -10.28 -36.24 -14.30
N PRO A 98 -10.09 -34.91 -14.31
CA PRO A 98 -10.80 -34.06 -15.24
C PRO A 98 -10.41 -34.45 -16.66
N ARG A 99 -11.40 -34.80 -17.49
CA ARG A 99 -11.19 -34.92 -18.93
C ARG A 99 -10.89 -33.53 -19.46
N PHE A 100 -9.62 -33.25 -19.72
CA PHE A 100 -9.20 -32.08 -20.46
C PHE A 100 -9.72 -32.19 -21.89
N PHE A 101 -10.73 -31.39 -22.22
CA PHE A 101 -10.94 -30.98 -23.60
C PHE A 101 -9.97 -29.82 -23.85
N PRO A 102 -9.11 -29.87 -24.88
CA PRO A 102 -8.35 -28.68 -25.24
C PRO A 102 -9.35 -27.57 -25.60
N ALA A 103 -9.17 -26.39 -24.99
CA ALA A 103 -9.90 -25.20 -25.41
C ALA A 103 -9.63 -24.96 -26.91
N PRO A 104 -10.60 -24.46 -27.70
CA PRO A 104 -10.32 -23.96 -29.02
C PRO A 104 -9.18 -22.93 -28.92
N VAL A 105 -8.10 -23.15 -29.67
CA VAL A 105 -6.99 -22.19 -29.75
C VAL A 105 -7.54 -20.95 -30.46
N GLU A 106 -7.77 -19.89 -29.69
CA GLU A 106 -8.00 -18.56 -30.23
C GLU A 106 -6.72 -18.14 -30.97
N PRO A 107 -6.80 -17.61 -32.21
CA PRO A 107 -5.61 -17.19 -32.95
C PRO A 107 -4.87 -16.12 -32.13
N GLU A 108 -3.56 -16.31 -31.93
CA GLU A 108 -2.70 -15.31 -31.30
C GLU A 108 -2.86 -13.96 -32.03
N PRO A 109 -3.05 -12.84 -31.32
CA PRO A 109 -2.98 -11.53 -31.94
C PRO A 109 -1.57 -11.34 -32.51
N GLU A 110 -1.50 -10.89 -33.77
CA GLU A 110 -0.24 -10.47 -34.39
C GLU A 110 0.50 -9.51 -33.44
N PRO A 111 1.82 -9.68 -33.23
CA PRO A 111 2.56 -8.77 -32.38
C PRO A 111 2.48 -7.37 -32.97
N GLU A 112 1.93 -6.44 -32.19
CA GLU A 112 2.00 -5.01 -32.51
C GLU A 112 3.48 -4.61 -32.71
N PRO A 113 3.79 -3.75 -33.68
CA PRO A 113 5.16 -3.30 -33.88
C PRO A 113 5.65 -2.63 -32.60
N VAL A 114 6.68 -3.22 -31.98
CA VAL A 114 7.33 -2.65 -30.79
C VAL A 114 7.89 -1.29 -31.19
N VAL A 115 7.20 -0.23 -30.80
CA VAL A 115 7.75 1.12 -30.86
C VAL A 115 8.96 1.12 -29.93
N ALA A 116 10.15 1.31 -30.51
CA ALA A 116 11.37 1.43 -29.72
C ALA A 116 11.17 2.54 -28.68
N GLN A 117 11.13 2.17 -27.40
CA GLN A 117 11.16 3.15 -26.33
C GLN A 117 12.53 3.86 -26.39
N PRO A 118 12.58 5.20 -26.26
CA PRO A 118 13.85 5.89 -26.14
C PRO A 118 14.61 5.35 -24.93
N GLU A 119 15.90 5.09 -25.09
CA GLU A 119 16.76 4.66 -23.98
C GLU A 119 16.65 5.66 -22.82
N PRO A 120 16.50 5.19 -21.57
CA PRO A 120 16.52 6.07 -20.42
C PRO A 120 17.88 6.78 -20.35
N PRO A 121 17.91 8.07 -19.96
CA PRO A 121 19.17 8.79 -19.82
C PRO A 121 20.08 8.04 -18.83
N ALA A 122 21.35 7.89 -19.21
CA ALA A 122 22.36 7.31 -18.34
C ALA A 122 22.38 8.05 -17.00
N ARG A 123 22.12 7.32 -15.90
CA ARG A 123 22.18 7.88 -14.56
C ARG A 123 23.64 8.28 -14.30
N GLN A 124 23.89 9.58 -14.13
CA GLN A 124 25.15 10.05 -13.57
C GLN A 124 25.24 9.49 -12.15
N ALA A 125 26.24 8.65 -11.90
CA ALA A 125 26.57 8.20 -10.56
C ALA A 125 27.13 9.39 -9.80
N TRP A 126 26.32 9.98 -8.93
CA TRP A 126 26.82 10.86 -7.89
C TRP A 126 27.38 9.96 -6.81
N GLU A 127 28.70 9.99 -6.64
CA GLU A 127 29.41 9.39 -5.51
C GLU A 127 29.01 10.20 -4.27
N TYR A 128 27.95 9.75 -3.58
CA TYR A 128 27.65 10.21 -2.24
C TYR A 128 28.50 9.36 -1.30
N GLU A 129 29.42 10.01 -0.59
CA GLU A 129 30.19 9.43 0.50
C GLU A 129 29.21 8.81 1.51
N ASP A 130 29.19 7.48 1.53
CA ASP A 130 28.58 6.60 2.53
C ASP A 130 29.28 6.82 3.88
N GLU A 131 28.83 7.75 4.74
CA GLU A 131 29.28 7.72 6.15
C GLU A 131 28.18 7.94 7.23
N ASP A 132 26.96 8.39 6.93
CA ASP A 132 26.08 8.85 8.04
C ASP A 132 24.56 8.56 7.95
N ASP A 133 24.07 7.54 7.23
CA ASP A 133 22.65 7.15 7.34
C ASP A 133 22.43 5.62 7.33
N ASP A 134 23.07 5.01 8.31
CA ASP A 134 22.67 3.74 8.88
C ASP A 134 21.16 3.73 9.26
N PHE A 135 20.48 2.63 8.89
CA PHE A 135 19.19 2.10 9.38
C PHE A 135 17.87 2.30 8.63
N SER A 136 17.75 3.06 7.54
CA SER A 136 16.41 3.19 6.89
C SER A 136 16.11 2.20 5.74
N ASN A 137 17.11 1.54 5.15
CA ASN A 137 16.91 0.77 3.90
C ASN A 137 16.91 -0.77 4.03
N ARG A 138 16.87 -1.35 5.25
CA ARG A 138 16.87 -2.82 5.45
C ARG A 138 15.57 -3.41 6.02
N SER A 139 14.50 -2.65 6.22
CA SER A 139 13.27 -3.16 6.87
C SER A 139 12.37 -4.05 6.00
N TRP A 140 12.75 -4.39 4.77
CA TRP A 140 11.96 -5.24 3.87
C TRP A 140 12.65 -6.53 3.43
N LEU A 141 13.84 -6.84 3.96
CA LEU A 141 14.54 -8.11 3.71
C LEU A 141 14.67 -8.92 5.00
N VAL A 142 13.78 -9.91 5.07
CA VAL A 142 13.88 -11.23 5.71
C VAL A 142 15.28 -11.65 6.13
#